data_AF-A0A7W9E5P8-F1
#
_entry.id   AF-A0A7W9E5P8-F1
#
_cell.length_a   1.000
_cell.length_b   1.000
_cell.length_c   1.000
_cell.angle_alpha   90.00
_cell.angle_beta   90.00
_cell.angle_gamma   90.00
#
_symmetry.space_group_name_H-M   'P 1'
#
loop_
_entity.id
_entity.type
_entity.pdbx_description
1 polymer ?
#
loop_
_entity_poly.entity_id
_entity_poly.type
_entity_poly.pdbx_seq_one_letter_code
_entity_poly.pdbx_strand_id
1 'polypeptide(L)'
;MPFSHIGAHVDLRVTDTMLEVYRNDERLTSHLLLPASTTNQYQTNDADLPEGRSFQAWDRSRIDEWAGRMGPATVTVISKIFEAASIEETGYDPALAVLRLSRRFSPTRVEAACALALRGPIRSPRYAHLRPILDTGQDKTGHVPDEPEADDGGYVRGSAYYAGGTR
;
A
#
# COMPACT_ATOMS: atom_id res chain seq x y z
N MET A 1 -1.18 -0.96 21.63
CA MET A 1 -1.40 -1.88 22.76
C MET A 1 -0.24 -2.84 22.84
N PRO A 2 0.51 -2.87 23.95
CA PRO A 2 1.61 -3.81 24.12
C PRO A 2 1.11 -5.26 24.02
N PHE A 3 1.85 -6.09 23.30
CA PHE A 3 1.51 -7.49 23.07
C PHE A 3 1.25 -8.28 24.36
N SER A 4 1.97 -7.96 25.45
CA SER A 4 1.83 -8.58 26.77
C SER A 4 0.42 -8.48 27.37
N HIS A 5 -0.44 -7.60 26.85
CA HIS A 5 -1.77 -7.32 27.38
C HIS A 5 -2.91 -7.75 26.44
N ILE A 6 -2.65 -8.61 25.44
CA ILE A 6 -3.69 -9.16 24.57
C ILE A 6 -4.74 -9.91 25.41
N GLY A 7 -6.02 -9.56 25.23
CA GLY A 7 -7.15 -10.17 25.94
C GLY A 7 -7.44 -9.60 27.33
N ALA A 8 -6.65 -8.63 27.81
CA ALA A 8 -6.92 -7.94 29.06
C ALA A 8 -8.00 -6.85 28.90
N HIS A 9 -8.83 -6.65 29.94
CA HIS A 9 -9.68 -5.46 30.04
C HIS A 9 -8.83 -4.25 30.44
N VAL A 10 -8.98 -3.17 29.69
CA VAL A 10 -8.25 -1.90 29.84
C VAL A 10 -9.22 -0.73 29.76
N ASP A 11 -8.86 0.36 30.42
CA ASP A 11 -9.56 1.64 30.34
C ASP A 11 -8.85 2.53 29.31
N LEU A 12 -9.63 3.22 28.49
CA LEU A 12 -9.11 4.13 27.47
C LEU A 12 -9.41 5.57 27.86
N ARG A 13 -8.37 6.40 27.89
CA ARG A 13 -8.51 7.84 27.96
C ARG A 13 -8.17 8.43 26.60
N VAL A 14 -9.17 9.02 25.95
CA VAL A 14 -9.03 9.63 24.62
C VAL A 14 -9.00 11.14 24.77
N THR A 15 -7.97 11.76 24.22
CA THR A 15 -7.82 13.22 24.11
C THR A 15 -7.82 13.64 22.64
N ASP A 16 -7.79 14.95 22.37
CA ASP A 16 -7.81 15.47 21.00
C ASP A 16 -6.61 15.01 20.15
N THR A 17 -5.47 14.71 20.77
CA THR A 17 -4.21 14.39 20.08
C THR A 17 -3.64 13.02 20.44
N MET A 18 -4.14 12.38 21.49
CA MET A 18 -3.53 11.18 22.06
C MET A 18 -4.56 10.20 22.63
N LEU A 19 -4.31 8.93 22.40
CA LEU A 19 -4.96 7.80 23.05
C LEU A 19 -4.05 7.27 24.15
N GLU A 20 -4.52 7.26 25.38
CA GLU A 20 -3.81 6.66 26.52
C GLU A 20 -4.56 5.41 27.00
N VAL A 21 -3.79 4.40 27.39
CA VAL A 21 -4.30 3.08 27.76
C VAL A 21 -3.92 2.80 29.19
N TYR A 22 -4.91 2.48 30.01
CA TYR A 22 -4.77 2.25 31.43
C TYR A 22 -5.24 0.86 31.82
N ARG A 23 -4.63 0.31 32.87
CA ARG A 23 -5.16 -0.84 33.58
C ARG A 23 -5.13 -0.51 35.07
N ASN A 24 -6.32 -0.38 35.66
CA ASN A 24 -6.47 0.24 36.97
C ASN A 24 -5.86 1.67 36.95
N ASP A 25 -4.91 1.96 37.84
CA ASP A 25 -4.26 3.28 37.96
C ASP A 25 -2.93 3.39 37.19
N GLU A 26 -2.50 2.34 36.47
CA GLU A 26 -1.23 2.32 35.73
C GLU A 26 -1.44 2.59 34.24
N ARG A 27 -0.69 3.56 33.68
CA ARG A 27 -0.68 3.83 32.23
C ARG A 27 0.24 2.85 31.53
N LEU A 28 -0.33 1.98 30.71
CA LEU A 28 0.39 0.94 29.96
C LEU A 28 1.13 1.50 28.75
N THR A 29 0.45 2.31 27.93
CA THR A 29 1.03 2.91 26.71
C THR A 29 0.26 4.17 26.32
N SER A 30 0.85 4.98 25.44
CA SER A 30 0.17 6.09 24.79
C SER A 30 0.52 6.17 23.30
N HIS A 31 -0.47 6.58 22.50
CA HIS A 31 -0.36 6.69 21.05
C HIS A 31 -0.84 8.06 20.60
N LEU A 32 -0.08 8.72 19.73
CA LEU A 32 -0.59 9.89 19.04
C LEU A 32 -1.72 9.47 18.10
N LEU A 33 -2.79 10.26 18.09
CA LEU A 33 -3.86 10.10 17.13
C LEU A 33 -3.41 10.64 15.77
N LEU A 34 -3.77 9.93 14.71
CA LEU A 34 -3.54 10.40 13.36
C LEU A 34 -4.38 11.67 13.09
N PRO A 35 -3.87 12.64 12.32
CA PRO A 35 -4.63 13.82 11.95
C PRO A 35 -5.95 13.45 11.27
N ALA A 36 -7.01 14.25 11.49
CA ALA A 36 -8.33 14.02 10.90
C ALA A 36 -8.35 13.95 9.36
N SER A 37 -7.32 14.49 8.70
CA SER A 37 -7.11 14.39 7.25
C SER A 37 -6.65 13.00 6.78
N THR A 38 -6.32 12.10 7.71
CA THR A 38 -5.79 10.77 7.41
C THR A 38 -6.91 9.75 7.32
N THR A 39 -7.00 9.03 6.20
CA THR A 39 -8.02 7.99 5.98
C THR A 39 -7.37 6.62 5.80
N ASN A 40 -7.91 5.59 6.46
CA ASN A 40 -7.47 4.18 6.36
C ASN A 40 -5.98 3.93 6.70
N GLN A 41 -5.41 4.72 7.60
CA GLN A 41 -4.07 4.47 8.13
C GLN A 41 -4.14 3.98 9.57
N TYR A 42 -3.13 3.20 9.94
CA TYR A 42 -2.94 2.69 11.28
C TYR A 42 -1.55 3.11 11.77
N GLN A 43 -1.43 3.39 13.06
CA GLN A 43 -0.15 3.70 13.69
C GLN A 43 0.03 2.77 14.89
N THR A 44 1.08 1.96 14.83
CA THR A 44 1.50 1.08 15.93
C THR A 44 2.83 1.60 16.46
N ASN A 45 2.98 1.67 17.78
CA ASN A 45 4.27 2.01 18.39
C ASN A 45 5.18 0.78 18.34
N ASP A 46 6.44 0.94 17.94
CA ASP A 46 7.37 -0.18 17.81
C ASP A 46 7.59 -0.91 19.15
N ALA A 47 7.56 -0.17 20.27
CA ALA A 47 7.69 -0.72 21.62
C ALA A 47 6.52 -1.63 22.05
N ASP A 48 5.39 -1.58 21.35
CA ASP A 48 4.22 -2.40 21.65
C ASP A 48 4.23 -3.76 20.95
N LEU A 49 5.13 -3.95 19.98
CA LEU A 49 5.27 -5.20 19.24
C LEU A 49 5.84 -6.31 20.15
N PRO A 50 5.44 -7.57 19.96
CA PRO A 50 6.04 -8.70 20.68
C PRO A 50 7.54 -8.79 20.43
N GLU A 51 8.30 -9.14 21.47
CA GLU A 51 9.67 -9.61 21.28
C GLU A 51 9.67 -11.03 20.70
N GLY A 52 10.21 -11.15 19.48
CA GLY A 52 10.40 -12.43 18.80
C GLY A 52 9.46 -12.67 17.61
N ARG A 53 9.90 -13.55 16.71
CA ARG A 53 9.14 -13.94 15.52
C ARG A 53 7.98 -14.85 15.93
N SER A 54 6.78 -14.30 16.04
CA SER A 54 5.57 -15.14 16.01
C SER A 54 5.60 -15.95 14.71
N PHE A 55 5.24 -17.23 14.74
CA PHE A 55 5.37 -18.17 13.62
C PHE A 55 4.49 -17.73 12.44
N GLN A 56 5.03 -16.86 11.58
CA GLN A 56 4.39 -16.41 10.36
C GLN A 56 4.66 -17.47 9.28
N ALA A 57 3.64 -17.94 8.58
CA ALA A 57 3.80 -18.95 7.52
C ALA A 57 4.70 -18.47 6.36
N TRP A 58 5.01 -17.18 6.30
CA TRP A 58 5.86 -16.52 5.32
C TRP A 58 6.89 -15.65 6.01
N ASP A 59 8.16 -15.81 5.63
CA ASP A 59 9.30 -14.99 6.03
C ASP A 59 9.92 -14.30 4.81
N ARG A 60 10.81 -13.33 5.05
CA ARG A 60 11.46 -12.55 4.00
C ARG A 60 12.21 -13.41 2.99
N SER A 61 12.95 -14.43 3.43
CA SER A 61 13.70 -15.32 2.55
C SER A 61 12.81 -16.01 1.52
N ARG A 62 11.66 -16.57 1.93
CA ARG A 62 10.73 -17.22 1.00
C ARG A 62 10.06 -16.25 0.04
N ILE A 63 9.82 -15.02 0.47
CA ILE A 63 9.29 -13.95 -0.38
C ILE A 63 10.33 -13.57 -1.45
N ASP A 64 11.59 -13.38 -1.05
CA ASP A 64 12.69 -13.05 -1.96
C ASP A 64 12.97 -14.20 -2.95
N GLU A 65 12.94 -15.46 -2.50
CA GLU A 65 13.06 -16.63 -3.38
C GLU A 65 11.93 -16.71 -4.42
N TRP A 66 10.70 -16.40 -4.03
CA TRP A 66 9.58 -16.34 -4.97
C TRP A 66 9.78 -15.19 -5.98
N ALA A 67 10.15 -14.00 -5.51
CA ALA A 67 10.44 -12.89 -6.39
C ALA A 67 11.56 -13.22 -7.40
N GLY A 68 12.62 -13.90 -6.94
CA GLY A 68 13.74 -14.34 -7.77
C GLY A 68 13.34 -15.31 -8.88
N ARG A 69 12.32 -16.16 -8.66
CA ARG A 69 11.77 -17.03 -9.70
C ARG A 69 11.00 -16.28 -10.79
N MET A 70 10.55 -15.05 -10.51
CA MET A 70 9.83 -14.22 -11.49
C MET A 70 10.80 -13.39 -12.33
N GLY A 71 11.74 -12.70 -11.66
CA GLY A 71 12.80 -11.95 -12.32
C GLY A 71 13.34 -10.76 -11.50
N PRO A 72 14.41 -10.12 -11.99
CA PRO A 72 15.14 -9.07 -11.27
C PRO A 72 14.32 -7.80 -10.98
N ALA A 73 13.42 -7.39 -11.87
CA ALA A 73 12.55 -6.24 -11.65
C ALA A 73 11.55 -6.51 -10.52
N THR A 74 10.98 -7.72 -10.47
CA THR A 74 10.12 -8.15 -9.37
C THR A 74 10.88 -8.13 -8.04
N VAL A 75 12.09 -8.67 -7.98
CA VAL A 75 12.95 -8.60 -6.78
C VAL A 75 13.16 -7.16 -6.33
N THR A 76 13.43 -6.25 -7.27
CA THR A 76 13.65 -4.83 -6.97
C THR A 76 12.39 -4.16 -6.40
N VAL A 77 11.21 -4.45 -6.96
CA VAL A 77 9.93 -3.95 -6.42
C VAL A 77 9.70 -4.46 -5.00
N ILE A 78 9.94 -5.75 -4.75
CA ILE A 78 9.78 -6.34 -3.42
C ILE A 78 10.75 -5.70 -2.42
N SER A 79 12.02 -5.50 -2.79
CA SER A 79 12.98 -4.77 -1.94
C SER A 79 12.46 -3.38 -1.57
N LYS A 80 11.97 -2.62 -2.55
CA LYS A 80 11.41 -1.28 -2.35
C LYS A 80 10.16 -1.26 -1.47
N ILE A 81 9.39 -2.34 -1.43
CA ILE A 81 8.25 -2.48 -0.50
C ILE A 81 8.76 -2.60 0.93
N PHE A 82 9.75 -3.46 1.16
CA PHE A 82 10.35 -3.63 2.48
C PHE A 82 11.15 -2.42 2.95
N GLU A 83 11.85 -1.72 2.05
CA GLU A 83 12.53 -0.45 2.37
C GLU A 83 11.56 0.65 2.80
N ALA A 84 10.30 0.59 2.35
CA ALA A 84 9.26 1.53 2.72
C ALA A 84 8.46 1.11 3.97
N ALA A 85 8.69 -0.10 4.48
CA ALA A 85 8.04 -0.64 5.65
C ALA A 85 8.81 -0.24 6.92
N SER A 86 8.11 0.22 7.96
CA SER A 86 8.75 0.57 9.24
C SER A 86 9.24 -0.68 9.98
N ILE A 87 8.48 -1.77 9.86
CA ILE A 87 8.84 -3.10 10.36
C ILE A 87 8.67 -4.13 9.25
N GLU A 88 9.48 -5.19 9.27
CA GLU A 88 9.53 -6.22 8.22
C GLU A 88 8.15 -6.84 7.95
N GLU A 89 7.39 -7.11 9.00
CA GLU A 89 6.08 -7.77 8.95
C GLU A 89 5.04 -6.95 8.17
N THR A 90 5.12 -5.61 8.21
CA THR A 90 4.20 -4.75 7.45
C THR A 90 4.47 -4.78 5.95
N GLY A 91 5.66 -5.21 5.54
CA GLY A 91 6.03 -5.41 4.14
C GLY A 91 5.52 -6.73 3.54
N TYR A 92 5.14 -7.71 4.37
CA TYR A 92 4.77 -9.05 3.91
C TYR A 92 3.50 -9.06 3.06
N ASP A 93 2.40 -8.48 3.54
CA ASP A 93 1.13 -8.48 2.79
C ASP A 93 1.23 -7.74 1.45
N PRO A 94 1.81 -6.52 1.38
CA PRO A 94 2.02 -5.85 0.10
C PRO A 94 2.91 -6.64 -0.85
N ALA A 95 4.01 -7.23 -0.36
CA ALA A 95 4.91 -8.05 -1.17
C ALA A 95 4.19 -9.30 -1.72
N LEU A 96 3.48 -10.02 -0.86
CA LEU A 96 2.69 -11.19 -1.26
C LEU A 96 1.56 -10.83 -2.22
N ALA A 97 0.93 -9.66 -2.07
CA ALA A 97 -0.09 -9.19 -3.00
C ALA A 97 0.47 -9.02 -4.42
N VAL A 98 1.68 -8.46 -4.55
CA VAL A 98 2.38 -8.36 -5.85
C VAL A 98 2.68 -9.75 -6.41
N LEU A 99 3.29 -10.64 -5.62
CA LEU A 99 3.64 -11.99 -6.08
C LEU A 99 2.41 -12.81 -6.50
N ARG A 100 1.27 -12.64 -5.83
CA ARG A 100 0.00 -13.31 -6.16
C ARG A 100 -0.57 -12.90 -7.52
N LEU A 101 -0.12 -11.80 -8.15
CA LEU A 101 -0.49 -11.46 -9.53
C LEU A 101 -0.09 -12.57 -10.52
N SER A 102 0.97 -13.33 -10.21
CA SER A 102 1.39 -14.50 -11.00
C SER A 102 0.35 -15.63 -11.10
N ARG A 103 -0.69 -15.61 -10.25
CA ARG A 103 -1.81 -16.56 -10.33
C ARG A 103 -2.75 -16.27 -11.50
N ARG A 104 -2.84 -15.00 -11.92
CA ARG A 104 -3.74 -14.55 -13.00
C ARG A 104 -2.98 -14.20 -14.28
N PHE A 105 -1.75 -13.72 -14.14
CA PHE A 105 -0.90 -13.31 -15.25
C PHE A 105 0.37 -14.16 -15.27
N SER A 106 0.95 -14.39 -16.45
CA SER A 106 2.20 -15.15 -16.54
C SER A 106 3.32 -14.43 -15.78
N PRO A 107 4.28 -15.16 -15.19
CA PRO A 107 5.41 -14.56 -14.49
C PRO A 107 6.17 -13.54 -15.34
N THR A 108 6.31 -13.81 -16.65
CA THR A 108 6.93 -12.89 -17.62
C THR A 108 6.21 -11.56 -17.75
N ARG A 109 4.87 -11.56 -17.73
CA ARG A 109 4.07 -10.33 -17.80
C ARG A 109 4.16 -9.54 -16.50
N VAL A 110 4.14 -10.23 -15.36
CA VAL A 110 4.31 -9.56 -14.06
C VAL A 110 5.69 -8.92 -13.96
N GLU A 111 6.74 -9.62 -14.42
CA GLU A 111 8.10 -9.08 -14.48
C GLU A 111 8.19 -7.84 -15.38
N ALA A 112 7.58 -7.88 -16.57
CA ALA A 112 7.52 -6.72 -17.47
C ALA A 112 6.75 -5.54 -16.84
N ALA A 113 5.64 -5.80 -16.15
CA ALA A 113 4.89 -4.78 -15.43
C ALA A 113 5.69 -4.17 -14.27
N CYS A 114 6.45 -4.98 -13.51
CA CYS A 114 7.37 -4.51 -12.49
C CYS A 114 8.45 -3.60 -13.11
N ALA A 115 9.04 -4.02 -14.23
CA ALA A 115 10.06 -3.22 -14.93
C ALA A 115 9.50 -1.88 -15.43
N LEU A 116 8.26 -1.87 -15.95
CA LEU A 116 7.57 -0.65 -16.38
C LEU A 116 7.29 0.26 -15.17
N ALA A 117 6.75 -0.28 -14.08
CA ALA A 117 6.43 0.49 -12.89
C ALA A 117 7.65 1.13 -12.23
N LEU A 118 8.82 0.47 -12.28
CA LEU A 118 10.08 1.01 -11.77
C LEU A 118 10.62 2.20 -12.56
N ARG A 119 10.22 2.36 -13.83
CA ARG A 119 10.56 3.53 -14.66
C ARG A 119 9.65 4.72 -14.38
N GLY A 120 8.48 4.47 -13.80
CA GLY A 120 7.51 5.51 -13.48
C GLY A 120 7.92 6.35 -12.26
N PRO A 121 7.10 7.35 -11.89
CA PRO A 121 7.40 8.28 -10.80
C PRO A 121 7.25 7.66 -9.40
N ILE A 122 6.75 6.41 -9.31
CA ILE A 122 6.37 5.79 -8.03
C ILE A 122 7.59 5.10 -7.41
N ARG A 123 8.04 5.61 -6.26
CA ARG A 123 9.24 5.10 -5.56
C ARG A 123 9.12 3.64 -5.10
N SER A 124 7.93 3.23 -4.65
CA SER A 124 7.63 1.87 -4.14
C SER A 124 6.33 1.35 -4.79
N PRO A 125 6.42 0.74 -5.98
CA PRO A 125 5.26 0.17 -6.66
C PRO A 125 4.62 -0.96 -5.83
N ARG A 126 3.29 -1.02 -5.81
CA ARG A 126 2.48 -2.01 -5.08
C ARG A 126 1.43 -2.59 -6.01
N TYR A 127 0.65 -3.56 -5.51
CA TYR A 127 -0.44 -4.21 -6.26
C TYR A 127 -1.35 -3.22 -7.00
N ALA A 128 -1.75 -2.12 -6.35
CA ALA A 128 -2.63 -1.10 -6.93
C ALA A 128 -2.05 -0.42 -8.18
N HIS A 129 -0.73 -0.39 -8.33
CA HIS A 129 -0.04 0.19 -9.47
C HIS A 129 0.24 -0.85 -10.57
N LEU A 130 0.56 -2.08 -10.17
CA LEU A 130 0.89 -3.15 -11.11
C LEU A 130 -0.35 -3.75 -11.79
N ARG A 131 -1.47 -3.87 -11.06
CA ARG A 131 -2.70 -4.45 -11.60
C ARG A 131 -3.24 -3.68 -12.82
N PRO A 132 -3.38 -2.34 -12.80
CA PRO A 132 -3.80 -1.59 -13.98
C PRO A 132 -2.90 -1.78 -15.20
N ILE A 133 -1.58 -1.81 -15.02
CA ILE A 133 -0.61 -2.06 -16.10
C ILE A 133 -0.88 -3.43 -16.77
N LEU A 134 -1.14 -4.46 -15.94
CA LEU A 134 -1.41 -5.82 -16.40
C LEU A 134 -2.81 -6.00 -17.02
N ASP A 135 -3.82 -5.34 -16.44
CA ASP A 135 -5.21 -5.39 -16.93
C ASP A 135 -5.32 -4.65 -18.29
N THR A 136 -4.62 -3.52 -18.47
CA THR A 136 -4.60 -2.73 -19.72
C THR A 136 -3.62 -3.25 -20.77
N GLY A 137 -2.70 -4.14 -20.39
CA GLY A 137 -1.73 -4.73 -21.31
C GLY A 137 -0.54 -3.83 -21.67
N GLN A 138 -0.32 -2.73 -20.95
CA GLN A 138 0.83 -1.83 -21.14
C GLN A 138 2.17 -2.57 -20.99
N ASP A 139 2.20 -3.63 -20.19
CA ASP A 139 3.35 -4.53 -20.02
C ASP A 139 3.81 -5.18 -21.33
N LYS A 140 2.92 -5.31 -22.32
CA LYS A 140 3.21 -5.94 -23.63
C LYS A 140 3.75 -4.95 -24.66
N THR A 141 3.39 -3.68 -24.53
CA THR A 141 3.68 -2.65 -25.54
C THR A 141 4.97 -1.90 -25.22
N GLY A 142 5.48 -1.99 -23.99
CA GLY A 142 6.75 -1.34 -23.59
C GLY A 142 6.73 0.19 -23.67
N HIS A 143 5.55 0.79 -23.92
CA HIS A 143 5.36 2.21 -24.10
C HIS A 143 4.70 2.78 -22.85
N VAL A 144 5.44 3.63 -22.13
CA VAL A 144 4.86 4.58 -21.18
C VAL A 144 4.21 5.66 -22.04
N PRO A 145 2.89 5.94 -21.92
CA PRO A 145 2.34 7.17 -22.46
C PRO A 145 3.01 8.31 -21.71
N ASP A 146 3.79 9.13 -22.40
CA ASP A 146 4.56 10.23 -21.80
C ASP A 146 3.67 11.40 -21.36
N GLU A 147 2.36 11.33 -21.56
CA GLU A 147 1.43 12.39 -21.22
C GLU A 147 0.14 11.78 -20.66
N PRO A 148 -0.51 12.41 -19.65
CA PRO A 148 -1.91 12.11 -19.39
C PRO A 148 -2.64 12.38 -20.72
N GLU A 149 -3.38 11.39 -21.23
CA GLU A 149 -4.28 11.61 -22.36
C GLU A 149 -5.05 12.90 -22.06
N ALA A 150 -4.90 13.89 -22.93
CA ALA A 150 -5.70 15.10 -22.85
C ALA A 150 -7.16 14.64 -22.81
N ASP A 151 -7.81 14.89 -21.68
CA ASP A 151 -9.26 14.81 -21.58
C ASP A 151 -9.79 15.71 -22.71
N ASP A 152 -10.28 15.08 -23.78
CA ASP A 152 -10.86 15.78 -24.92
C ASP A 152 -12.09 16.49 -24.37
N GLY A 153 -11.85 17.73 -23.94
CA GLY A 153 -12.70 18.45 -23.02
C GLY A 153 -14.14 18.30 -23.44
N GLY A 154 -14.93 17.62 -22.61
CA GLY A 154 -16.33 17.34 -22.91
C GLY A 154 -17.02 18.62 -23.36
N TYR A 155 -17.78 18.54 -24.45
CA TYR A 155 -18.43 19.71 -25.08
C TYR A 155 -19.19 20.56 -24.06
N VAL A 156 -18.55 21.61 -23.57
CA VAL A 156 -19.17 22.60 -22.68
C VAL A 156 -20.12 23.43 -23.54
N ARG A 157 -21.43 23.19 -23.39
CA ARG A 157 -22.44 24.03 -24.03
C ARG A 157 -22.32 25.44 -23.44
N GLY A 158 -21.99 26.42 -24.30
CA GLY A 158 -21.82 27.81 -23.89
C GLY A 158 -23.07 28.39 -23.22
N SER A 159 -22.91 29.50 -22.49
CA SER A 159 -23.98 30.16 -21.73
C SER A 159 -25.25 30.46 -22.55
N ALA A 160 -25.12 30.64 -23.86
CA ALA A 160 -26.23 30.79 -24.80
C ALA A 160 -27.20 29.58 -24.81
N TYR A 161 -26.75 28.37 -24.43
CA TYR A 161 -27.59 27.17 -24.37
C TYR A 161 -28.59 27.20 -23.20
N TYR A 162 -28.23 27.86 -22.08
CA TYR A 162 -29.10 27.99 -20.89
C TYR A 162 -29.82 29.33 -20.81
N ALA A 163 -29.48 30.29 -21.68
CA ALA A 163 -30.26 31.49 -21.90
C ALA A 163 -31.53 31.07 -22.67
N GLY A 164 -32.48 30.45 -21.97
CA GLY A 164 -33.79 30.08 -22.50
C GLY A 164 -34.35 31.26 -23.28
N GLY A 165 -34.49 31.07 -24.59
CA GLY A 165 -34.98 32.08 -25.50
C GLY A 165 -36.36 32.53 -25.05
N THR A 166 -36.42 33.72 -24.47
CA THR A 166 -37.66 34.48 -24.36
C THR A 166 -38.02 34.91 -25.77
N ARG A 167 -39.08 34.29 -26.25
CA ARG A 167 -39.81 34.61 -27.48
C ARG A 167 -40.39 36.02 -27.42
#